data_AF-A0A6P5J3B5-F1
#
_entry.id   AF-A0A6P5J3B5-F1
#
_cell.length_a   1.000
_cell.length_b   1.000
_cell.length_c   1.000
_cell.angle_alpha   90.00
_cell.angle_beta   90.00
_cell.angle_gamma   90.00
#
_symmetry.space_group_name_H-M   'P 1'
#
loop_
_entity.id
_entity.type
_entity.pdbx_description
1 polymer ?
#
loop_
_entity_poly.entity_id
_entity_poly.type
_entity_poly.pdbx_seq_one_letter_code
_entity_poly.pdbx_strand_id
1 'polypeptide(L)'
;MEVEREFRKRNTMVESLSSLVSKSSVDQLSEEEMHAEICYAECLLQKAALTFLQDENMINFIKGGLKIRTSYQIYKECYSVLQMTQGNKKQKETYYQFEGGVKLGIGAFNLMLSLLPARVLRLLEFIGFSGNRELGLVQLREGASGSSLRSTLCSLTLLLFHTYVSLVLGTGEANIEEAETLLEPYLQKFPNGSLILFYSARIELLKGNFEKAQVIFQNCIKSQEEWKQIHHLCYWELMWCYTFQQEWLKAYHYADLLCKESRWSKATYVFQKAAILSMLPDEEVKPTGENIVSLFRQVEGLKQRIAGKSIPTEKFAVRKSRRYSSAAFPVKLILPALEMMYIWNGFTVVGKRPDLTENLLITIEKAETALHNETKCNDYFADDHCLVQLLKGLCLKHLGRLLQAELCFNQVIQSEKQLKFDHYLVPFTLYELGLLCQLQGDTEKALRIIETAKTNYKDYSMESRLHFRIHAALSSLKGSPASTP
;
A
#
# COMPACT_ATOMS: atom_id res chain seq x y z
N MET A 1 -22.61 8.67 -18.99
CA MET A 1 -21.73 9.50 -19.82
C MET A 1 -22.37 10.21 -21.00
N GLU A 2 -23.08 9.54 -21.91
CA GLU A 2 -23.84 10.26 -22.95
C GLU A 2 -24.96 11.07 -22.32
N VAL A 3 -25.75 10.43 -21.44
CA VAL A 3 -26.76 11.10 -20.60
C VAL A 3 -26.15 12.24 -19.79
N GLU A 4 -25.08 12.00 -19.02
CA GLU A 4 -24.42 13.07 -18.23
C GLU A 4 -23.94 14.24 -19.09
N ARG A 5 -23.42 14.00 -20.31
CA ARG A 5 -22.96 15.07 -21.21
C ARG A 5 -24.10 15.96 -21.69
N GLU A 6 -25.32 15.45 -21.77
CA GLU A 6 -26.49 16.23 -22.17
C GLU A 6 -26.93 17.21 -21.07
N PHE A 7 -26.74 16.84 -19.80
CA PHE A 7 -27.15 17.61 -18.61
C PHE A 7 -26.03 18.44 -17.96
N ARG A 8 -24.77 18.32 -18.41
CA ARG A 8 -23.69 19.23 -17.99
C ARG A 8 -23.90 20.63 -18.57
N LYS A 9 -23.38 21.65 -17.87
CA LYS A 9 -23.41 23.03 -18.35
C LYS A 9 -22.81 23.10 -19.76
N ARG A 10 -23.62 23.52 -20.73
CA ARG A 10 -23.22 23.63 -22.15
C ARG A 10 -22.29 24.82 -22.37
N ASN A 11 -21.05 24.75 -21.89
CA ASN A 11 -19.99 25.64 -22.35
C ASN A 11 -18.99 24.82 -23.20
N THR A 12 -19.03 25.10 -24.50
CA THR A 12 -18.17 24.59 -25.56
C THR A 12 -16.69 24.59 -25.19
N MET A 13 -15.95 23.58 -25.65
CA MET A 13 -14.51 23.34 -25.44
C MET A 13 -13.54 24.47 -25.88
N VAL A 14 -14.03 25.69 -26.14
CA VAL A 14 -13.25 26.85 -26.61
C VAL A 14 -13.17 27.99 -25.59
N GLU A 15 -13.97 28.01 -24.51
CA GLU A 15 -13.95 29.14 -23.55
C GLU A 15 -12.98 28.97 -22.36
N SER A 16 -12.20 27.89 -22.29
CA SER A 16 -11.33 27.59 -21.12
C SER A 16 -10.15 28.55 -20.89
N LEU A 17 -9.94 29.53 -21.78
CA LEU A 17 -8.87 30.54 -21.63
C LEU A 17 -9.38 31.96 -21.36
N SER A 18 -10.67 32.26 -21.59
CA SER A 18 -11.22 33.62 -21.45
C SER A 18 -12.11 33.82 -20.21
N SER A 19 -12.53 32.76 -19.52
CA SER A 19 -13.44 32.85 -18.35
C SER A 19 -12.74 33.21 -17.03
N LEU A 20 -11.41 33.34 -17.00
CA LEU A 20 -10.65 33.79 -15.82
C LEU A 20 -10.95 35.24 -15.40
N VAL A 21 -11.75 36.00 -16.17
CA VAL A 21 -12.05 37.41 -15.92
C VAL A 21 -13.53 37.70 -15.62
N SER A 22 -14.46 36.75 -15.76
CA SER A 22 -15.88 36.98 -15.42
C SER A 22 -16.28 36.30 -14.10
N LYS A 23 -16.12 37.06 -13.00
CA LYS A 23 -16.68 36.77 -11.66
C LYS A 23 -18.21 36.62 -11.61
N SER A 24 -18.92 36.65 -12.73
CA SER A 24 -20.37 36.69 -12.84
C SER A 24 -21.04 35.39 -13.31
N SER A 25 -20.29 34.31 -13.60
CA SER A 25 -20.86 33.08 -14.19
C SER A 25 -21.04 31.90 -13.22
N VAL A 26 -20.65 32.06 -11.95
CA VAL A 26 -20.63 31.00 -10.93
C VAL A 26 -21.96 30.86 -10.18
N ASP A 27 -22.85 31.86 -10.25
CA ASP A 27 -24.16 31.88 -9.57
C ASP A 27 -25.25 31.00 -10.23
N GLN A 28 -24.93 30.18 -11.24
CA GLN A 28 -25.93 29.46 -12.01
C GLN A 28 -25.45 28.05 -12.42
N LEU A 29 -25.24 27.16 -11.45
CA LEU A 29 -25.41 25.73 -11.72
C LEU A 29 -26.77 25.34 -11.15
N SER A 30 -27.63 24.80 -12.01
CA SER A 30 -28.84 24.11 -11.57
C SER A 30 -28.46 22.86 -10.78
N GLU A 31 -29.41 22.36 -9.99
CA GLU A 31 -29.23 21.13 -9.20
C GLU A 31 -28.85 19.92 -10.09
N GLU A 32 -29.43 19.84 -11.28
CA GLU A 32 -29.15 18.80 -12.27
C GLU A 32 -27.71 18.91 -12.80
N GLU A 33 -27.26 20.12 -13.12
CA GLU A 33 -25.89 20.35 -13.58
C GLU A 33 -24.87 20.03 -12.49
N MET A 34 -25.14 20.41 -11.23
CA MET A 34 -24.28 20.04 -10.08
C MET A 34 -24.10 18.52 -9.96
N HIS A 35 -25.20 17.76 -10.06
CA HIS A 35 -25.14 16.31 -10.00
C HIS A 35 -24.43 15.70 -11.22
N ALA A 36 -24.70 16.22 -12.41
CA ALA A 36 -24.08 15.76 -13.65
C ALA A 36 -22.56 15.95 -13.67
N GLU A 37 -22.06 17.08 -13.13
CA GLU A 37 -20.62 17.33 -13.00
C GLU A 37 -19.93 16.29 -12.12
N ILE A 38 -20.49 15.97 -10.96
CA ILE A 38 -19.93 14.95 -10.04
C ILE A 38 -19.92 13.57 -10.71
N CYS A 39 -21.05 13.13 -11.25
CA CYS A 39 -21.14 11.82 -11.90
C CYS A 39 -20.19 11.72 -13.10
N TYR A 40 -20.04 12.80 -13.89
CA TYR A 40 -19.09 12.83 -14.98
C TYR A 40 -17.63 12.77 -14.49
N ALA A 41 -17.28 13.48 -13.42
CA ALA A 41 -15.95 13.43 -12.82
C ALA A 41 -15.59 12.02 -12.32
N GLU A 42 -16.55 11.29 -11.73
CA GLU A 42 -16.38 9.90 -11.30
C GLU A 42 -16.25 8.95 -12.49
N CYS A 43 -17.10 9.10 -13.49
CA CYS A 43 -17.04 8.36 -14.75
C CYS A 43 -15.67 8.51 -15.44
N LEU A 44 -15.06 9.70 -15.39
CA LEU A 44 -13.71 9.94 -15.91
C LEU A 44 -12.65 9.13 -15.15
N LEU A 45 -12.75 9.04 -13.82
CA LEU A 45 -11.84 8.25 -12.99
C LEU A 45 -11.96 6.76 -13.28
N GLN A 46 -13.19 6.24 -13.35
CA GLN A 46 -13.44 4.84 -13.69
C GLN A 46 -12.92 4.51 -15.10
N LYS A 47 -13.15 5.39 -16.07
CA LYS A 47 -12.57 5.24 -17.42
C LYS A 47 -11.05 5.30 -17.41
N ALA A 48 -10.43 6.18 -16.62
CA ALA A 48 -8.98 6.23 -16.51
C ALA A 48 -8.42 4.91 -15.97
N ALA A 49 -9.04 4.35 -14.92
CA ALA A 49 -8.66 3.07 -14.35
C ALA A 49 -8.76 1.93 -15.39
N LEU A 50 -9.88 1.83 -16.11
CA LEU A 50 -10.06 0.85 -17.18
C LEU A 50 -9.05 1.05 -18.33
N THR A 51 -8.74 2.30 -18.68
CA THR A 51 -7.75 2.62 -19.73
C THR A 51 -6.36 2.12 -19.36
N PHE A 52 -5.97 2.19 -18.09
CA PHE A 52 -4.68 1.66 -17.62
C PHE A 52 -4.62 0.13 -17.56
N LEU A 53 -5.78 -0.53 -17.47
CA LEU A 53 -5.90 -1.99 -17.41
C LEU A 53 -6.05 -2.66 -18.78
N GLN A 54 -6.64 -1.97 -19.77
CA GLN A 54 -6.98 -2.56 -21.07
C GLN A 54 -5.79 -2.71 -22.02
N ASP A 55 -4.80 -1.80 -22.00
CA ASP A 55 -3.73 -1.82 -23.02
C ASP A 55 -2.43 -1.12 -22.56
N GLU A 56 -1.29 -1.66 -22.98
CA GLU A 56 0.06 -1.33 -22.47
C GLU A 56 0.71 -0.13 -23.15
N ASN A 57 0.03 0.51 -24.10
CA ASN A 57 0.65 1.53 -24.94
C ASN A 57 0.68 2.94 -24.30
N MET A 58 1.75 3.70 -24.56
CA MET A 58 2.01 5.03 -23.98
C MET A 58 0.87 6.03 -24.25
N ILE A 59 0.20 5.90 -25.40
CA ILE A 59 -0.94 6.74 -25.77
C ILE A 59 -2.10 6.59 -24.77
N ASN A 60 -2.38 5.36 -24.32
CA ASN A 60 -3.46 5.11 -23.36
C ASN A 60 -3.07 5.57 -21.95
N PHE A 61 -1.78 5.51 -21.60
CA PHE A 61 -1.28 6.14 -20.37
C PHE A 61 -1.53 7.65 -20.36
N ILE A 62 -1.20 8.35 -21.45
CA ILE A 62 -1.44 9.80 -21.57
C ILE A 62 -2.95 10.10 -21.52
N LYS A 63 -3.77 9.33 -22.27
CA LYS A 63 -5.24 9.50 -22.26
C LYS A 63 -5.82 9.29 -20.86
N GLY A 64 -5.36 8.30 -20.11
CA GLY A 64 -5.78 8.06 -18.73
C GLY A 64 -5.39 9.22 -17.81
N GLY A 65 -4.14 9.71 -17.92
CA GLY A 65 -3.68 10.88 -17.17
C GLY A 65 -4.49 12.15 -17.45
N LEU A 66 -4.84 12.40 -18.72
CA LEU A 66 -5.69 13.53 -19.10
C LEU A 66 -7.10 13.43 -18.46
N LYS A 67 -7.70 12.23 -18.41
CA LYS A 67 -9.00 12.03 -17.75
C LYS A 67 -8.94 12.32 -16.26
N ILE A 68 -7.88 11.88 -15.58
CA ILE A 68 -7.66 12.17 -14.15
C ILE A 68 -7.52 13.68 -13.94
N ARG A 69 -6.77 14.37 -14.80
CA ARG A 69 -6.62 15.83 -14.73
C ARG A 69 -7.96 16.54 -14.90
N THR A 70 -8.74 16.18 -15.92
CA THR A 70 -10.06 16.77 -16.16
C THR A 70 -10.99 16.52 -14.98
N SER A 71 -11.00 15.30 -14.43
CA SER A 71 -11.78 14.98 -13.23
C SER A 71 -11.37 15.86 -12.04
N TYR A 72 -10.07 16.02 -11.79
CA TYR A 72 -9.57 16.89 -10.72
C TYR A 72 -9.97 18.36 -10.90
N GLN A 73 -9.92 18.87 -12.12
CA GLN A 73 -10.36 20.23 -12.44
C GLN A 73 -11.85 20.43 -12.15
N ILE A 74 -12.70 19.49 -12.57
CA ILE A 74 -14.15 19.54 -12.30
C ILE A 74 -14.41 19.55 -10.79
N TYR A 75 -13.73 18.69 -10.02
CA TYR A 75 -13.88 18.69 -8.56
C TYR A 75 -13.46 20.03 -7.93
N LYS A 76 -12.38 20.66 -8.40
CA LYS A 76 -11.97 21.99 -7.91
C LYS A 76 -13.02 23.06 -8.19
N GLU A 77 -13.59 23.05 -9.39
CA GLU A 77 -14.69 23.97 -9.76
C GLU A 77 -15.92 23.73 -8.87
N CYS A 78 -16.33 22.47 -8.69
CA CYS A 78 -17.43 22.11 -7.80
C CYS A 78 -17.16 22.50 -6.34
N TYR A 79 -15.90 22.41 -5.89
CA TYR A 79 -15.51 22.81 -4.53
C TYR A 79 -15.64 24.32 -4.31
N SER A 80 -15.22 25.13 -5.28
CA SER A 80 -15.46 26.58 -5.25
C SER A 80 -16.95 26.93 -5.21
N VAL A 81 -17.79 26.23 -5.99
CA VAL A 81 -19.25 26.40 -5.96
C VAL A 81 -19.82 26.03 -4.59
N LEU A 82 -19.36 24.92 -4.01
CA LEU A 82 -19.77 24.50 -2.67
C LEU A 82 -19.46 25.58 -1.63
N GLN A 83 -18.24 26.12 -1.62
CA GLN A 83 -17.82 27.17 -0.69
C GLN A 83 -18.65 28.45 -0.80
N MET A 84 -19.04 28.85 -2.02
CA MET A 84 -19.88 30.04 -2.24
C MET A 84 -21.34 29.82 -1.78
N THR A 85 -21.81 28.57 -1.77
CA THR A 85 -23.22 28.24 -1.51
C THR A 85 -23.52 27.94 -0.03
N GLN A 86 -22.49 27.78 0.82
CA GLN A 86 -22.61 27.44 2.25
C GLN A 86 -23.49 28.42 3.08
N GLY A 87 -23.82 29.61 2.56
CA GLY A 87 -24.67 30.60 3.23
C GLY A 87 -26.19 30.50 3.01
N ASN A 88 -26.67 29.70 2.04
CA ASN A 88 -28.10 29.68 1.66
C ASN A 88 -28.89 28.56 2.37
N LYS A 89 -29.68 28.93 3.39
CA LYS A 89 -30.37 28.05 4.36
C LYS A 89 -31.56 27.20 3.85
N LYS A 90 -31.73 26.98 2.54
CA LYS A 90 -32.77 26.09 2.00
C LYS A 90 -32.17 25.03 1.08
N GLN A 91 -31.34 24.15 1.63
CA GLN A 91 -30.66 23.11 0.86
C GLN A 91 -31.55 21.86 0.77
N LYS A 92 -31.93 21.51 -0.46
CA LYS A 92 -32.69 20.29 -0.79
C LYS A 92 -31.78 19.04 -0.73
N GLU A 93 -32.39 17.86 -0.75
CA GLU A 93 -31.68 16.56 -0.75
C GLU A 93 -30.57 16.45 -1.80
N THR A 94 -30.80 16.98 -3.01
CA THR A 94 -29.81 16.99 -4.10
C THR A 94 -28.52 17.71 -3.74
N TYR A 95 -28.60 18.78 -2.94
CA TYR A 95 -27.43 19.54 -2.51
C TYR A 95 -26.54 18.70 -1.59
N TYR A 96 -27.10 17.90 -0.69
CA TYR A 96 -26.32 16.99 0.16
C TYR A 96 -25.60 15.91 -0.66
N GLN A 97 -26.22 15.43 -1.74
CA GLN A 97 -25.57 14.48 -2.66
C GLN A 97 -24.40 15.12 -3.42
N PHE A 98 -24.55 16.38 -3.83
CA PHE A 98 -23.48 17.17 -4.44
C PHE A 98 -22.34 17.43 -3.46
N GLU A 99 -22.65 17.94 -2.26
CA GLU A 99 -21.67 18.21 -1.19
C GLU A 99 -20.86 16.95 -0.86
N GLY A 100 -21.53 15.81 -0.66
CA GLY A 100 -20.87 14.54 -0.40
C GLY A 100 -19.94 14.10 -1.53
N GLY A 101 -20.32 14.36 -2.79
CA GLY A 101 -19.48 14.10 -3.96
C GLY A 101 -18.25 14.97 -4.06
N VAL A 102 -18.41 16.27 -3.81
CA VAL A 102 -17.29 17.21 -3.73
C VAL A 102 -16.32 16.81 -2.63
N LYS A 103 -16.83 16.51 -1.43
CA LYS A 103 -16.03 16.08 -0.27
C LYS A 103 -15.25 14.81 -0.55
N LEU A 104 -15.89 13.79 -1.16
CA LEU A 104 -15.23 12.56 -1.59
C LEU A 104 -14.10 12.85 -2.59
N GLY A 105 -14.40 13.57 -3.67
CA GLY A 105 -13.45 13.83 -4.74
C GLY A 105 -12.26 14.66 -4.30
N ILE A 106 -12.51 15.84 -3.73
CA ILE A 106 -11.47 16.74 -3.22
C ILE A 106 -10.66 16.04 -2.14
N GLY A 107 -11.34 15.35 -1.23
CA GLY A 107 -10.75 14.59 -0.15
C GLY A 107 -9.76 13.53 -0.66
N ALA A 108 -10.23 12.66 -1.56
CA ALA A 108 -9.43 11.58 -2.14
C ALA A 108 -8.26 12.12 -2.99
N PHE A 109 -8.47 13.13 -3.84
CA PHE A 109 -7.39 13.70 -4.65
C PHE A 109 -6.29 14.32 -3.80
N ASN A 110 -6.65 15.16 -2.84
CA ASN A 110 -5.68 15.82 -1.97
C ASN A 110 -4.90 14.80 -1.13
N LEU A 111 -5.60 13.81 -0.59
CA LEU A 111 -4.98 12.74 0.20
C LEU A 111 -3.99 11.92 -0.65
N MET A 112 -4.42 11.44 -1.83
CA MET A 112 -3.59 10.63 -2.71
C MET A 112 -2.37 11.40 -3.25
N LEU A 113 -2.54 12.66 -3.64
CA LEU A 113 -1.44 13.50 -4.11
C LEU A 113 -0.43 13.79 -2.99
N SER A 114 -0.89 13.94 -1.75
CA SER A 114 -0.02 14.16 -0.58
C SER A 114 0.91 12.98 -0.25
N LEU A 115 0.68 11.80 -0.82
CA LEU A 115 1.52 10.62 -0.62
C LEU A 115 2.72 10.61 -1.56
N LEU A 116 2.66 11.35 -2.67
CA LEU A 116 3.68 11.31 -3.71
C LEU A 116 4.99 11.95 -3.24
N PRO A 117 6.15 11.35 -3.55
CA PRO A 117 7.43 11.98 -3.28
C PRO A 117 7.54 13.35 -3.96
N ALA A 118 8.20 14.32 -3.32
CA ALA A 118 8.30 15.71 -3.77
C ALA A 118 8.77 15.90 -5.23
N ARG A 119 9.59 14.98 -5.78
CA ARG A 119 9.99 15.04 -7.20
C ARG A 119 8.82 14.77 -8.14
N VAL A 120 7.98 13.80 -7.82
CA VAL A 120 6.79 13.44 -8.62
C VAL A 120 5.72 14.51 -8.44
N LEU A 121 5.49 14.97 -7.20
CA LEU A 121 4.50 16.00 -6.91
C LEU A 121 4.78 17.30 -7.69
N ARG A 122 6.03 17.79 -7.69
CA ARG A 122 6.43 18.99 -8.46
C ARG A 122 6.14 18.90 -9.96
N LEU A 123 6.27 17.71 -10.56
CA LEU A 123 5.94 17.51 -11.97
C LEU A 123 4.43 17.58 -12.22
N LEU A 124 3.63 17.08 -11.29
CA LEU A 124 2.18 17.13 -11.37
C LEU A 124 1.64 18.54 -11.06
N GLU A 125 2.30 19.28 -10.18
CA GLU A 125 1.99 20.68 -9.85
C GLU A 125 2.10 21.60 -11.05
N PHE A 126 3.12 21.42 -11.88
CA PHE A 126 3.26 22.14 -13.15
C PHE A 126 2.04 21.95 -14.08
N ILE A 127 1.34 20.82 -13.96
CA ILE A 127 0.18 20.44 -14.78
C ILE A 127 -1.14 20.81 -14.08
N GLY A 128 -1.08 21.41 -12.87
CA GLY A 128 -2.21 21.94 -12.13
C GLY A 128 -2.80 21.01 -11.06
N PHE A 129 -2.09 19.93 -10.70
CA PHE A 129 -2.40 19.14 -9.51
C PHE A 129 -1.81 19.77 -8.25
N SER A 130 -2.43 19.57 -7.10
CA SER A 130 -1.86 19.97 -5.82
C SER A 130 -2.40 19.03 -4.75
N GLY A 131 -1.58 18.68 -3.76
CA GLY A 131 -1.97 17.75 -2.71
C GLY A 131 -1.80 18.36 -1.33
N ASN A 132 -2.89 18.46 -0.57
CA ASN A 132 -2.86 18.86 0.84
C ASN A 132 -3.47 17.76 1.71
N ARG A 133 -2.64 17.06 2.50
CA ARG A 133 -3.10 15.95 3.34
C ARG A 133 -4.19 16.34 4.33
N GLU A 134 -4.02 17.47 5.00
CA GLU A 134 -4.94 17.94 6.03
C GLU A 134 -6.30 18.28 5.44
N LEU A 135 -6.32 19.04 4.33
CA LEU A 135 -7.54 19.29 3.57
C LEU A 135 -8.19 17.99 3.12
N GLY A 136 -7.40 17.04 2.62
CA GLY A 136 -7.87 15.73 2.18
C GLY A 136 -8.62 14.98 3.29
N LEU A 137 -8.03 14.92 4.48
CA LEU A 137 -8.61 14.24 5.65
C LEU A 137 -9.85 14.98 6.17
N VAL A 138 -9.81 16.31 6.28
CA VAL A 138 -10.97 17.11 6.73
C VAL A 138 -12.17 16.88 5.80
N GLN A 139 -11.98 17.01 4.48
CA GLN A 139 -13.07 16.83 3.53
C GLN A 139 -13.64 15.41 3.56
N LEU A 140 -12.79 14.37 3.66
CA LEU A 140 -13.28 13.00 3.78
C LEU A 140 -14.04 12.75 5.10
N ARG A 141 -13.57 13.29 6.23
CA ARG A 141 -14.25 13.15 7.53
C ARG A 141 -15.62 13.81 7.52
N GLU A 142 -15.69 15.04 7.01
CA GLU A 142 -16.97 15.73 6.85
C GLU A 142 -17.89 15.02 5.84
N GLY A 143 -17.33 14.43 4.79
CA GLY A 143 -18.10 13.64 3.82
C GLY A 143 -18.65 12.36 4.44
N ALA A 144 -17.87 11.72 5.31
CA ALA A 144 -18.24 10.50 6.03
C ALA A 144 -19.31 10.74 7.10
N SER A 145 -19.30 11.89 7.77
CA SER A 145 -20.33 12.27 8.74
C SER A 145 -21.64 12.75 8.11
N GLY A 146 -21.64 13.03 6.79
CA GLY A 146 -22.82 13.45 6.04
C GLY A 146 -23.82 12.32 5.76
N SER A 147 -24.99 12.71 5.23
CA SER A 147 -26.09 11.79 4.88
C SER A 147 -26.13 11.39 3.39
N SER A 148 -25.14 11.82 2.59
CA SER A 148 -25.07 11.51 1.16
C SER A 148 -24.83 10.02 0.90
N LEU A 149 -25.16 9.53 -0.31
CA LEU A 149 -24.80 8.17 -0.73
C LEU A 149 -23.28 7.93 -0.68
N ARG A 150 -22.50 8.99 -0.85
CA ARG A 150 -21.04 8.96 -0.89
C ARG A 150 -20.38 8.97 0.49
N SER A 151 -21.15 9.13 1.57
CA SER A 151 -20.60 9.08 2.93
C SER A 151 -19.93 7.74 3.26
N THR A 152 -20.50 6.64 2.75
CA THR A 152 -19.90 5.31 2.85
C THR A 152 -18.59 5.22 2.07
N LEU A 153 -18.51 5.81 0.88
CA LEU A 153 -17.26 5.84 0.09
C LEU A 153 -16.18 6.70 0.77
N CYS A 154 -16.55 7.81 1.41
CA CYS A 154 -15.63 8.59 2.23
C CYS A 154 -15.09 7.76 3.40
N SER A 155 -15.99 7.06 4.11
CA SER A 155 -15.62 6.17 5.22
C SER A 155 -14.68 5.06 4.77
N LEU A 156 -15.00 4.37 3.67
CA LEU A 156 -14.15 3.33 3.07
C LEU A 156 -12.80 3.87 2.59
N THR A 157 -12.76 5.10 2.06
CA THR A 157 -11.51 5.75 1.65
C THR A 157 -10.61 6.03 2.85
N LEU A 158 -11.17 6.55 3.94
CA LEU A 158 -10.44 6.75 5.19
C LEU A 158 -9.98 5.42 5.80
N LEU A 159 -10.85 4.41 5.85
CA LEU A 159 -10.48 3.06 6.31
C LEU A 159 -9.32 2.48 5.50
N LEU A 160 -9.37 2.55 4.17
CA LEU A 160 -8.27 2.12 3.31
C LEU A 160 -6.98 2.90 3.61
N PHE A 161 -7.09 4.23 3.79
CA PHE A 161 -5.94 5.07 4.11
C PHE A 161 -5.29 4.66 5.43
N HIS A 162 -6.07 4.61 6.52
CA HIS A 162 -5.58 4.34 7.87
C HIS A 162 -5.12 2.89 8.07
N THR A 163 -5.71 1.91 7.38
CA THR A 163 -5.42 0.47 7.62
C THR A 163 -4.47 -0.17 6.59
N TYR A 164 -4.29 0.43 5.41
CA TYR A 164 -3.42 -0.09 4.36
C TYR A 164 -2.38 0.92 3.88
N VAL A 165 -2.80 2.10 3.43
CA VAL A 165 -1.91 3.04 2.76
C VAL A 165 -0.82 3.55 3.72
N SER A 166 -1.19 3.94 4.93
CA SER A 166 -0.23 4.38 5.95
C SER A 166 0.73 3.27 6.38
N LEU A 167 0.31 2.01 6.35
CA LEU A 167 1.18 0.87 6.64
C LEU A 167 2.15 0.57 5.49
N VAL A 168 1.67 0.55 4.25
CA VAL A 168 2.43 0.09 3.07
C VAL A 168 3.38 1.17 2.54
N LEU A 169 2.91 2.43 2.52
CA LEU A 169 3.60 3.57 1.93
C LEU A 169 4.04 4.62 2.96
N GLY A 170 3.50 4.56 4.18
CA GLY A 170 3.82 5.51 5.26
C GLY A 170 4.96 5.06 6.17
N THR A 171 4.97 5.59 7.39
CA THR A 171 5.92 5.23 8.48
C THR A 171 5.63 3.85 9.08
N GLY A 172 4.49 3.24 8.75
CA GLY A 172 4.02 2.00 9.35
C GLY A 172 3.00 2.18 10.48
N GLU A 173 2.72 3.43 10.88
CA GLU A 173 1.73 3.72 11.90
C GLU A 173 0.33 3.84 11.29
N ALA A 174 -0.59 2.99 11.77
CA ALA A 174 -2.00 3.02 11.43
C ALA A 174 -2.78 3.82 12.49
N ASN A 175 -3.72 4.67 12.07
CA ASN A 175 -4.66 5.31 13.01
C ASN A 175 -5.81 4.35 13.31
N ILE A 176 -5.57 3.43 14.23
CA ILE A 176 -6.53 2.38 14.58
C ILE A 176 -7.78 2.97 15.24
N GLU A 177 -7.62 3.97 16.11
CA GLU A 177 -8.72 4.62 16.82
C GLU A 177 -9.73 5.27 15.86
N GLU A 178 -9.22 5.99 14.85
CA GLU A 178 -10.07 6.57 13.82
C GLU A 178 -10.73 5.50 12.95
N ALA A 179 -10.00 4.43 12.60
CA ALA A 179 -10.57 3.32 11.84
C ALA A 179 -11.72 2.62 12.59
N GLU A 180 -11.60 2.43 13.90
CA GLU A 180 -12.67 1.88 14.74
C GLU A 180 -13.88 2.80 14.80
N THR A 181 -13.63 4.10 15.04
CA THR A 181 -14.69 5.12 15.10
C THR A 181 -15.47 5.19 13.79
N LEU A 182 -14.78 5.10 12.65
CA LEU A 182 -15.41 5.10 11.33
C LEU A 182 -16.24 3.83 11.07
N LEU A 183 -15.83 2.69 11.62
CA LEU A 183 -16.47 1.40 11.36
C LEU A 183 -17.66 1.12 12.28
N GLU A 184 -17.64 1.63 13.52
CA GLU A 184 -18.63 1.36 14.57
C GLU A 184 -20.09 1.53 14.11
N PRO A 185 -20.50 2.63 13.43
CA PRO A 185 -21.88 2.78 12.97
C PRO A 185 -22.32 1.70 11.97
N TYR A 186 -21.37 1.21 11.16
CA TYR A 186 -21.64 0.17 10.16
C TYR A 186 -21.66 -1.23 10.77
N LEU A 187 -20.92 -1.49 11.85
CA LEU A 187 -21.02 -2.73 12.61
C LEU A 187 -22.41 -2.90 13.21
N GLN A 188 -22.98 -1.82 13.74
CA GLN A 188 -24.34 -1.83 14.30
C GLN A 188 -25.41 -2.01 13.21
N LYS A 189 -25.25 -1.32 12.07
CA LYS A 189 -26.24 -1.32 10.98
C LYS A 189 -26.16 -2.55 10.08
N PHE A 190 -24.96 -3.08 9.84
CA PHE A 190 -24.67 -4.16 8.91
C PHE A 190 -23.71 -5.19 9.53
N PRO A 191 -24.09 -5.88 10.62
CA PRO A 191 -23.19 -6.76 11.37
C PRO A 191 -22.62 -7.93 10.56
N ASN A 192 -23.34 -8.36 9.51
CA ASN A 192 -22.92 -9.44 8.60
C ASN A 192 -22.44 -8.92 7.24
N GLY A 193 -22.25 -7.62 7.08
CA GLY A 193 -21.75 -7.03 5.84
C GLY A 193 -20.31 -7.45 5.58
N SER A 194 -20.02 -8.03 4.41
CA SER A 194 -18.69 -8.59 4.10
C SER A 194 -17.57 -7.56 4.19
N LEU A 195 -17.75 -6.34 3.67
CA LEU A 195 -16.78 -5.26 3.83
C LEU A 195 -16.60 -4.84 5.28
N ILE A 196 -17.67 -4.88 6.08
CA ILE A 196 -17.62 -4.49 7.50
C ILE A 196 -16.85 -5.54 8.31
N LEU A 197 -17.14 -6.82 8.09
CA LEU A 197 -16.39 -7.93 8.67
C LEU A 197 -14.91 -7.90 8.25
N PHE A 198 -14.63 -7.62 6.98
CA PHE A 198 -13.27 -7.49 6.47
C PHE A 198 -12.47 -6.40 7.20
N TYR A 199 -13.01 -5.19 7.30
CA TYR A 199 -12.33 -4.10 8.01
C TYR A 199 -12.25 -4.33 9.52
N SER A 200 -13.25 -4.97 10.13
CA SER A 200 -13.21 -5.37 11.53
C SER A 200 -12.06 -6.34 11.79
N ALA A 201 -11.93 -7.40 10.97
CA ALA A 201 -10.83 -8.34 11.04
C ALA A 201 -9.46 -7.67 10.79
N ARG A 202 -9.39 -6.74 9.83
CA ARG A 202 -8.17 -5.98 9.53
C ARG A 202 -7.72 -5.12 10.71
N ILE A 203 -8.66 -4.47 11.42
CA ILE A 203 -8.37 -3.71 12.63
C ILE A 203 -7.81 -4.62 13.73
N GLU A 204 -8.42 -5.78 13.96
CA GLU A 204 -7.92 -6.77 14.93
C GLU A 204 -6.51 -7.28 14.57
N LEU A 205 -6.24 -7.51 13.29
CA LEU A 205 -4.91 -7.87 12.80
C LEU A 205 -3.88 -6.78 13.12
N LEU A 206 -4.22 -5.50 12.87
CA LEU A 206 -3.32 -4.37 13.16
C LEU A 206 -3.08 -4.15 14.66
N LYS A 207 -4.01 -4.59 15.51
CA LYS A 207 -3.85 -4.63 16.97
C LYS A 207 -2.96 -5.79 17.45
N GLY A 208 -2.65 -6.77 16.60
CA GLY A 208 -1.93 -7.99 16.97
C GLY A 208 -2.83 -9.12 17.50
N ASN A 209 -4.15 -8.97 17.41
CA ASN A 209 -5.14 -9.96 17.83
C ASN A 209 -5.39 -10.98 16.70
N PHE A 210 -4.34 -11.70 16.31
CA PHE A 210 -4.35 -12.55 15.11
C PHE A 210 -5.40 -13.65 15.14
N GLU A 211 -5.59 -14.30 16.30
CA GLU A 211 -6.55 -15.39 16.46
C GLU A 211 -7.98 -14.89 16.27
N LYS A 212 -8.30 -13.70 16.80
CA LYS A 212 -9.60 -13.04 16.61
C LYS A 212 -9.79 -12.61 15.16
N ALA A 213 -8.76 -12.00 14.55
CA ALA A 213 -8.79 -11.60 13.15
C ALA A 213 -9.08 -12.79 12.22
N GLN A 214 -8.44 -13.94 12.46
CA GLN A 214 -8.65 -15.17 11.69
C GLN A 214 -10.11 -15.61 11.70
N VAL A 215 -10.73 -15.65 12.89
CA VAL A 215 -12.14 -16.03 13.04
C VAL A 215 -13.05 -15.07 12.24
N ILE A 216 -12.81 -13.76 12.35
CA ILE A 216 -13.63 -12.77 11.64
C ILE A 216 -13.43 -12.85 10.13
N PHE A 217 -12.20 -13.03 9.63
CA PHE A 217 -11.97 -13.24 8.19
C PHE A 217 -12.64 -14.51 7.66
N GLN A 218 -12.63 -15.60 8.43
CA GLN A 218 -13.36 -16.81 8.06
C GLN A 218 -14.87 -16.59 8.04
N ASN A 219 -15.43 -15.81 8.97
CA ASN A 219 -16.83 -15.42 8.95
C ASN A 219 -17.17 -14.51 7.76
N CYS A 220 -16.27 -13.60 7.39
CA CYS A 220 -16.39 -12.76 6.19
C CYS A 220 -16.45 -13.60 4.90
N ILE A 221 -15.63 -14.65 4.81
CA ILE A 221 -15.69 -15.59 3.68
C ILE A 221 -17.04 -16.30 3.63
N LYS A 222 -17.54 -16.77 4.78
CA LYS A 222 -18.83 -17.48 4.89
C LYS A 222 -20.05 -16.58 4.67
N SER A 223 -19.92 -15.25 4.79
CA SER A 223 -21.07 -14.34 4.75
C SER A 223 -21.62 -14.12 3.33
N GLN A 224 -20.88 -14.50 2.29
CA GLN A 224 -21.27 -14.30 0.88
C GLN A 224 -20.46 -15.21 -0.05
N GLU A 225 -21.00 -15.57 -1.23
CA GLU A 225 -20.29 -16.36 -2.26
C GLU A 225 -20.22 -15.69 -3.65
N GLU A 226 -20.93 -14.57 -3.83
CA GLU A 226 -21.06 -13.91 -5.14
C GLU A 226 -19.76 -13.19 -5.56
N TRP A 227 -19.09 -12.52 -4.61
CA TRP A 227 -17.94 -11.66 -4.84
C TRP A 227 -16.67 -12.37 -4.34
N LYS A 228 -16.14 -13.28 -5.16
CA LYS A 228 -14.91 -14.04 -4.86
C LYS A 228 -13.69 -13.15 -4.58
N GLN A 229 -13.68 -11.92 -5.10
CA GLN A 229 -12.62 -10.94 -4.84
C GLN A 229 -12.51 -10.61 -3.35
N ILE A 230 -13.62 -10.58 -2.60
CA ILE A 230 -13.59 -10.37 -1.15
C ILE A 230 -12.99 -11.59 -0.46
N HIS A 231 -13.26 -12.82 -0.94
CA HIS A 231 -12.59 -14.02 -0.43
C HIS A 231 -11.09 -13.94 -0.66
N HIS A 232 -10.64 -13.52 -1.84
CA HIS A 232 -9.21 -13.34 -2.12
C HIS A 232 -8.55 -12.31 -1.18
N LEU A 233 -9.24 -11.21 -0.85
CA LEU A 233 -8.75 -10.27 0.16
C LEU A 233 -8.61 -10.95 1.53
N CYS A 234 -9.60 -11.74 1.94
CA CYS A 234 -9.54 -12.50 3.20
C CYS A 234 -8.42 -13.55 3.18
N TYR A 235 -8.23 -14.27 2.08
CA TYR A 235 -7.15 -15.26 1.92
C TYR A 235 -5.78 -14.59 2.05
N TRP A 236 -5.61 -13.40 1.48
CA TRP A 236 -4.38 -12.62 1.60
C TRP A 236 -4.08 -12.26 3.06
N GLU A 237 -5.08 -11.77 3.80
CA GLU A 237 -4.90 -11.41 5.21
C GLU A 237 -4.69 -12.65 6.09
N LEU A 238 -5.44 -13.73 5.87
CA LEU A 238 -5.29 -15.00 6.59
C LEU A 238 -3.91 -15.62 6.39
N MET A 239 -3.40 -15.61 5.15
CA MET A 239 -2.03 -16.03 4.84
C MET A 239 -1.01 -15.28 5.70
N TRP A 240 -1.15 -13.97 5.87
CA TRP A 240 -0.27 -13.18 6.72
C TRP A 240 -0.46 -13.47 8.21
N CYS A 241 -1.70 -13.60 8.70
CA CYS A 241 -1.96 -13.98 10.09
C CYS A 241 -1.22 -15.28 10.47
N TYR A 242 -1.36 -16.32 9.64
CA TYR A 242 -0.68 -17.59 9.88
C TYR A 242 0.84 -17.49 9.69
N THR A 243 1.31 -16.64 8.77
CA THR A 243 2.75 -16.37 8.60
C THR A 243 3.35 -15.71 9.86
N PHE A 244 2.65 -14.75 10.48
CA PHE A 244 3.10 -14.10 11.72
C PHE A 244 3.20 -15.08 12.89
N GLN A 245 2.30 -16.07 12.92
CA GLN A 245 2.32 -17.15 13.91
C GLN A 245 3.27 -18.30 13.54
N GLN A 246 3.93 -18.25 12.37
CA GLN A 246 4.74 -19.34 11.80
C GLN A 246 3.96 -20.66 11.61
N GLU A 247 2.64 -20.58 11.42
CA GLU A 247 1.78 -21.71 11.05
C GLU A 247 1.83 -21.95 9.52
N TRP A 248 3.00 -22.37 9.04
CA TRP A 248 3.34 -22.37 7.61
C TRP A 248 2.39 -23.17 6.72
N LEU A 249 1.89 -24.33 7.16
CA LEU A 249 0.95 -25.14 6.38
C LEU A 249 -0.42 -24.46 6.20
N LYS A 250 -0.91 -23.74 7.22
CA LYS A 250 -2.15 -22.96 7.10
C LYS A 250 -1.93 -21.71 6.24
N ALA A 251 -0.79 -21.04 6.37
CA ALA A 251 -0.41 -19.94 5.48
C ALA A 251 -0.34 -20.42 4.02
N TYR A 252 0.27 -21.59 3.78
CA TYR A 252 0.35 -22.24 2.47
C TYR A 252 -1.03 -22.49 1.87
N HIS A 253 -1.99 -23.01 2.66
CA HIS A 253 -3.35 -23.27 2.17
C HIS A 253 -3.98 -22.03 1.53
N TYR A 254 -3.90 -20.87 2.19
CA TYR A 254 -4.45 -19.62 1.63
C TYR A 254 -3.62 -19.07 0.47
N ALA A 255 -2.29 -19.22 0.51
CA ALA A 255 -1.42 -18.86 -0.63
C ALA A 255 -1.75 -19.70 -1.88
N ASP A 256 -2.06 -20.99 -1.71
CA ASP A 256 -2.46 -21.88 -2.78
C ASP A 256 -3.84 -21.53 -3.36
N LEU A 257 -4.82 -21.21 -2.51
CA LEU A 257 -6.12 -20.70 -2.97
C LEU A 257 -5.97 -19.43 -3.83
N LEU A 258 -5.14 -18.47 -3.39
CA LEU A 258 -4.82 -17.29 -4.19
C LEU A 258 -4.17 -17.63 -5.53
N CYS A 259 -3.22 -18.59 -5.53
CA CYS A 259 -2.56 -19.06 -6.74
C CYS A 259 -3.52 -19.74 -7.72
N LYS A 260 -4.53 -20.45 -7.23
CA LYS A 260 -5.53 -21.13 -8.07
C LYS A 260 -6.59 -20.16 -8.58
N GLU A 261 -7.15 -19.34 -7.70
CA GLU A 261 -8.38 -18.59 -7.97
C GLU A 261 -8.14 -17.17 -8.48
N SER A 262 -7.16 -16.45 -7.92
CA SER A 262 -6.99 -15.02 -8.21
C SER A 262 -6.10 -14.77 -9.42
N ARG A 263 -6.54 -13.91 -10.35
CA ARG A 263 -5.73 -13.45 -11.51
C ARG A 263 -5.01 -12.12 -11.23
N TRP A 264 -5.19 -11.53 -10.06
CA TRP A 264 -4.76 -10.15 -9.78
C TRP A 264 -3.24 -9.97 -9.69
N SER A 265 -2.47 -10.93 -9.16
CA SER A 265 -1.00 -10.85 -9.10
C SER A 265 -0.39 -12.25 -9.02
N LYS A 266 -0.57 -13.04 -10.10
CA LYS A 266 -0.15 -14.45 -10.16
C LYS A 266 1.32 -14.66 -9.80
N ALA A 267 2.23 -13.81 -10.31
CA ALA A 267 3.65 -13.90 -9.97
C ALA A 267 3.92 -13.72 -8.47
N THR A 268 3.25 -12.75 -7.82
CA THR A 268 3.38 -12.53 -6.37
C THR A 268 2.84 -13.73 -5.59
N TYR A 269 1.65 -14.24 -5.94
CA TYR A 269 1.05 -15.36 -5.22
C TYR A 269 1.90 -16.62 -5.33
N VAL A 270 2.38 -16.97 -6.52
CA VAL A 270 3.23 -18.16 -6.73
C VAL A 270 4.57 -18.02 -6.01
N PHE A 271 5.18 -16.83 -6.04
CA PHE A 271 6.38 -16.56 -5.26
C PHE A 271 6.13 -16.71 -3.76
N GLN A 272 5.04 -16.15 -3.24
CA GLN A 272 4.70 -16.23 -1.82
C GLN A 272 4.41 -17.67 -1.37
N LYS A 273 3.70 -18.45 -2.20
CA LYS A 273 3.47 -19.89 -1.99
C LYS A 273 4.80 -20.64 -1.88
N ALA A 274 5.73 -20.41 -2.82
CA ALA A 274 7.05 -21.03 -2.80
C ALA A 274 7.89 -20.56 -1.59
N ALA A 275 7.80 -19.28 -1.24
CA ALA A 275 8.49 -18.70 -0.09
C ALA A 275 8.02 -19.28 1.24
N ILE A 276 6.70 -19.46 1.43
CA ILE A 276 6.11 -20.11 2.61
C ILE A 276 6.54 -21.58 2.69
N LEU A 277 6.45 -22.33 1.59
CA LEU A 277 6.90 -23.72 1.55
C LEU A 277 8.39 -23.88 1.86
N SER A 278 9.21 -22.88 1.50
CA SER A 278 10.65 -22.89 1.81
C SER A 278 10.97 -22.72 3.29
N MET A 279 9.99 -22.34 4.11
CA MET A 279 10.14 -22.25 5.57
C MET A 279 9.84 -23.58 6.28
N LEU A 280 9.30 -24.57 5.57
CA LEU A 280 8.96 -25.89 6.10
C LEU A 280 10.12 -26.88 5.91
N PRO A 281 10.25 -27.88 6.81
CA PRO A 281 11.08 -29.04 6.55
C PRO A 281 10.64 -29.80 5.29
N ASP A 282 11.58 -30.39 4.55
CA ASP A 282 11.28 -31.13 3.31
C ASP A 282 10.25 -32.27 3.53
N GLU A 283 10.21 -32.83 4.74
CA GLU A 283 9.26 -33.88 5.16
C GLU A 283 7.81 -33.39 5.18
N GLU A 284 7.58 -32.14 5.58
CA GLU A 284 6.25 -31.51 5.60
C GLU A 284 5.84 -30.96 4.23
N VAL A 285 6.80 -30.66 3.36
CA VAL A 285 6.53 -30.23 1.98
C VAL A 285 6.06 -31.40 1.12
N LYS A 286 6.65 -32.60 1.26
CA LYS A 286 6.33 -33.77 0.42
C LYS A 286 4.82 -34.09 0.31
N PRO A 287 4.02 -34.12 1.41
CA PRO A 287 2.59 -34.39 1.34
C PRO A 287 1.77 -33.36 0.55
N THR A 288 2.29 -32.14 0.37
CA THR A 288 1.60 -31.10 -0.41
C THR A 288 1.59 -31.41 -1.92
N GLY A 289 2.49 -32.26 -2.39
CA GLY A 289 2.70 -32.56 -3.81
C GLY A 289 3.39 -31.43 -4.59
N GLU A 290 3.79 -30.36 -3.92
CA GLU A 290 4.40 -29.19 -4.54
C GLU A 290 5.91 -29.36 -4.78
N ASN A 291 6.42 -28.74 -5.84
CA ASN A 291 7.84 -28.64 -6.09
C ASN A 291 8.29 -27.18 -5.99
N ILE A 292 8.96 -26.82 -4.90
CA ILE A 292 9.41 -25.45 -4.60
C ILE A 292 10.25 -24.86 -5.74
N VAL A 293 11.17 -25.64 -6.30
CA VAL A 293 12.05 -25.20 -7.40
C VAL A 293 11.22 -24.88 -8.65
N SER A 294 10.26 -25.74 -8.99
CA SER A 294 9.33 -25.52 -10.10
C SER A 294 8.49 -24.26 -9.90
N LEU A 295 7.98 -24.03 -8.69
CA LEU A 295 7.19 -22.84 -8.38
C LEU A 295 8.00 -21.55 -8.60
N PHE A 296 9.23 -21.45 -8.08
CA PHE A 296 10.09 -20.29 -8.32
C PHE A 296 10.41 -20.08 -9.81
N ARG A 297 10.67 -21.16 -10.57
CA ARG A 297 10.94 -21.07 -12.01
C ARG A 297 9.77 -20.53 -12.83
N GLN A 298 8.53 -20.72 -12.37
CA GLN A 298 7.33 -20.22 -13.06
C GLN A 298 7.11 -18.70 -12.90
N VAL A 299 7.68 -18.08 -11.85
CA VAL A 299 7.39 -16.68 -11.47
C VAL A 299 7.66 -15.68 -12.61
N GLU A 300 8.74 -15.87 -13.37
CA GLU A 300 9.10 -14.97 -14.48
C GLU A 300 8.03 -14.93 -15.58
N GLY A 301 7.46 -16.09 -15.92
CA GLY A 301 6.41 -16.21 -16.94
C GLY A 301 5.04 -15.68 -16.50
N LEU A 302 4.85 -15.40 -15.21
CA LEU A 302 3.58 -14.96 -14.62
C LEU A 302 3.50 -13.46 -14.37
N LYS A 303 4.58 -12.72 -14.65
CA LYS A 303 4.67 -11.28 -14.40
C LYS A 303 3.74 -10.50 -15.32
N GLN A 304 2.91 -9.65 -14.75
CA GLN A 304 2.03 -8.76 -15.50
C GLN A 304 2.60 -7.34 -15.61
N ARG A 305 1.97 -6.53 -16.46
CA ARG A 305 2.25 -5.11 -16.59
C ARG A 305 0.96 -4.33 -16.44
N ILE A 306 1.04 -3.20 -15.76
CA ILE A 306 -0.04 -2.22 -15.65
C ILE A 306 0.47 -0.93 -16.27
N ALA A 307 -0.26 -0.37 -17.22
CA ALA A 307 0.18 0.79 -18.00
C ALA A 307 1.60 0.64 -18.57
N GLY A 308 1.92 -0.55 -19.12
CA GLY A 308 3.22 -0.86 -19.72
C GLY A 308 4.39 -1.02 -18.72
N LYS A 309 4.16 -0.88 -17.41
CA LYS A 309 5.18 -1.08 -16.37
C LYS A 309 4.88 -2.33 -15.56
N SER A 310 5.91 -3.14 -15.30
CA SER A 310 5.79 -4.26 -14.36
C SER A 310 5.56 -3.76 -12.93
N ILE A 311 4.72 -4.49 -12.19
CA ILE A 311 4.47 -4.22 -10.78
C ILE A 311 5.78 -4.37 -10.00
N PRO A 312 6.17 -3.41 -9.14
CA PRO A 312 7.45 -3.45 -8.43
C PRO A 312 7.69 -4.75 -7.64
N THR A 313 6.66 -5.23 -6.95
CA THR A 313 6.73 -6.48 -6.15
C THR A 313 6.91 -7.71 -7.02
N GLU A 314 6.28 -7.78 -8.20
CA GLU A 314 6.50 -8.88 -9.13
C GLU A 314 7.90 -8.81 -9.75
N LYS A 315 8.42 -7.62 -10.05
CA LYS A 315 9.81 -7.44 -10.52
C LYS A 315 10.80 -7.91 -9.45
N PHE A 316 10.51 -7.64 -8.18
CA PHE A 316 11.29 -8.16 -7.04
C PHE A 316 11.24 -9.69 -6.98
N ALA A 317 10.05 -10.27 -6.98
CA ALA A 317 9.84 -11.73 -6.96
C ALA A 317 10.59 -12.44 -8.11
N VAL A 318 10.51 -11.89 -9.33
CA VAL A 318 11.26 -12.40 -10.49
C VAL A 318 12.76 -12.35 -10.26
N ARG A 319 13.29 -11.22 -9.77
CA ARG A 319 14.72 -11.08 -9.49
C ARG A 319 15.20 -12.13 -8.47
N LYS A 320 14.47 -12.33 -7.38
CA LYS A 320 14.81 -13.33 -6.35
C LYS A 320 14.72 -14.76 -6.90
N SER A 321 13.71 -15.04 -7.74
CA SER A 321 13.49 -16.37 -8.35
C SER A 321 14.61 -16.80 -9.30
N ARG A 322 15.42 -15.89 -9.83
CA ARG A 322 16.55 -16.20 -10.73
C ARG A 322 17.58 -17.15 -10.10
N ARG A 323 17.68 -17.18 -8.78
CA ARG A 323 18.54 -18.15 -8.06
C ARG A 323 18.18 -19.61 -8.36
N TYR A 324 16.95 -19.86 -8.81
CA TYR A 324 16.45 -21.20 -9.18
C TYR A 324 16.50 -21.49 -10.69
N SER A 325 16.95 -20.55 -11.53
CA SER A 325 16.99 -20.72 -12.99
C SER A 325 17.97 -21.80 -13.45
N SER A 326 19.06 -22.02 -12.71
CA SER A 326 20.01 -23.12 -13.01
C SER A 326 19.33 -24.47 -12.84
N ALA A 327 19.37 -25.30 -13.88
CA ALA A 327 18.83 -26.65 -13.86
C ALA A 327 19.64 -27.58 -12.95
N ALA A 328 20.97 -27.44 -12.96
CA ALA A 328 21.90 -28.33 -12.27
C ALA A 328 22.10 -27.97 -10.79
N PHE A 329 22.11 -26.68 -10.45
CA PHE A 329 22.43 -26.21 -9.09
C PHE A 329 21.56 -25.00 -8.72
N PRO A 330 20.30 -25.21 -8.31
CA PRO A 330 19.48 -24.11 -7.79
C PRO A 330 20.03 -23.65 -6.44
N VAL A 331 20.17 -22.34 -6.27
CA VAL A 331 20.55 -21.72 -4.99
C VAL A 331 19.28 -21.37 -4.22
N LYS A 332 19.13 -21.92 -3.01
CA LYS A 332 17.96 -21.64 -2.16
C LYS A 332 18.03 -20.19 -1.64
N LEU A 333 16.88 -19.54 -1.52
CA LEU A 333 16.75 -18.26 -0.83
C LEU A 333 16.77 -18.48 0.69
N ILE A 334 17.43 -17.58 1.42
CA ILE A 334 17.39 -17.56 2.88
C ILE A 334 16.13 -16.81 3.36
N LEU A 335 15.35 -17.43 4.24
CA LEU A 335 14.16 -16.84 4.89
C LEU A 335 13.18 -16.08 3.94
N PRO A 336 12.83 -16.61 2.75
CA PRO A 336 12.12 -15.84 1.72
C PRO A 336 10.74 -15.34 2.18
N ALA A 337 10.06 -16.07 3.07
CA ALA A 337 8.78 -15.62 3.61
C ALA A 337 8.94 -14.38 4.52
N LEU A 338 10.02 -14.33 5.30
CA LEU A 338 10.31 -13.20 6.20
C LEU A 338 10.83 -11.99 5.42
N GLU A 339 11.60 -12.21 4.36
CA GLU A 339 11.97 -11.15 3.42
C GLU A 339 10.72 -10.49 2.81
N MET A 340 9.76 -11.30 2.33
CA MET A 340 8.48 -10.77 1.84
C MET A 340 7.67 -10.08 2.94
N MET A 341 7.68 -10.63 4.16
CA MET A 341 7.05 -9.99 5.31
C MET A 341 7.61 -8.59 5.54
N TYR A 342 8.92 -8.40 5.44
CA TYR A 342 9.54 -7.08 5.50
C TYR A 342 9.08 -6.16 4.37
N ILE A 343 9.08 -6.65 3.12
CA ILE A 343 8.62 -5.88 1.97
C ILE A 343 7.18 -5.39 2.15
N TRP A 344 6.32 -6.16 2.81
CA TRP A 344 4.93 -5.80 3.11
C TRP A 344 4.72 -5.07 4.45
N ASN A 345 5.80 -4.67 5.13
CA ASN A 345 5.79 -4.02 6.44
C ASN A 345 5.12 -4.86 7.56
N GLY A 346 5.21 -6.18 7.45
CA GLY A 346 4.65 -7.13 8.43
C GLY A 346 5.35 -7.11 9.78
N PHE A 347 6.63 -6.70 9.85
CA PHE A 347 7.36 -6.57 11.12
C PHE A 347 6.72 -5.55 12.07
N THR A 348 6.15 -4.46 11.53
CA THR A 348 5.42 -3.46 12.33
C THR A 348 4.15 -4.05 12.96
N VAL A 349 3.53 -5.03 12.31
CA VAL A 349 2.32 -5.71 12.78
C VAL A 349 2.67 -6.80 13.80
N VAL A 350 3.57 -7.73 13.47
CA VAL A 350 3.98 -8.80 14.39
C VAL A 350 4.70 -8.26 15.63
N GLY A 351 5.36 -7.10 15.52
CA GLY A 351 5.99 -6.40 16.64
C GLY A 351 5.04 -6.00 17.77
N LYS A 352 3.71 -6.06 17.56
CA LYS A 352 2.71 -5.90 18.63
C LYS A 352 2.58 -7.15 19.53
N ARG A 353 3.16 -8.28 19.11
CA ARG A 353 3.18 -9.57 19.80
C ARG A 353 4.64 -9.97 20.09
N PRO A 354 5.18 -9.61 21.26
CA PRO A 354 6.56 -9.92 21.63
C PRO A 354 6.87 -11.42 21.58
N ASP A 355 5.91 -12.27 21.98
CA ASP A 355 6.00 -13.72 21.93
C ASP A 355 6.26 -14.26 20.51
N LEU A 356 5.50 -13.76 19.53
CA LEU A 356 5.66 -14.14 18.12
C LEU A 356 6.92 -13.52 17.51
N THR A 357 7.26 -12.30 17.91
CA THR A 357 8.50 -11.63 17.47
C THR A 357 9.75 -12.36 17.96
N GLU A 358 9.73 -12.89 19.18
CA GLU A 358 10.82 -13.75 19.71
C GLU A 358 10.92 -15.06 18.93
N ASN A 359 9.78 -15.70 18.63
CA ASN A 359 9.79 -16.92 17.80
C ASN A 359 10.40 -16.66 16.42
N LEU A 360 10.14 -15.49 15.81
CA LEU A 360 10.77 -15.11 14.54
C LEU A 360 12.28 -14.90 14.70
N LEU A 361 12.70 -14.26 15.80
CA LEU A 361 14.12 -14.07 16.11
C LEU A 361 14.85 -15.41 16.21
N ILE A 362 14.27 -16.39 16.91
CA ILE A 362 14.83 -17.75 17.01
C ILE A 362 14.99 -18.39 15.63
N THR A 363 13.98 -18.26 14.76
CA THR A 363 14.06 -18.77 13.38
C THR A 363 15.17 -18.09 12.58
N ILE A 364 15.34 -16.78 12.74
CA ILE A 364 16.40 -16.00 12.09
C ILE A 364 17.79 -16.42 12.61
N GLU A 365 17.97 -16.60 13.91
CA GLU A 365 19.24 -17.01 14.52
C GLU A 365 19.64 -18.43 14.15
N LYS A 366 18.68 -19.34 13.99
CA LYS A 366 18.92 -20.68 13.42
C LYS A 366 19.42 -20.59 11.98
N ALA A 367 18.80 -19.74 11.16
CA ALA A 367 19.24 -19.51 9.78
C ALA A 367 20.62 -18.85 9.70
N GLU A 368 20.91 -17.89 10.59
CA GLU A 368 22.23 -17.27 10.74
C GLU A 368 23.29 -18.31 11.06
N THR A 369 23.03 -19.20 12.03
CA THR A 369 23.95 -20.27 12.43
C THR A 369 24.18 -21.26 11.29
N ALA A 370 23.12 -21.64 10.57
CA ALA A 370 23.22 -22.52 9.41
C ALA A 370 24.06 -21.89 8.29
N LEU A 371 23.87 -20.60 8.03
CA LEU A 371 24.63 -19.85 7.03
C LEU A 371 26.12 -19.80 7.38
N HIS A 372 26.49 -19.54 8.64
CA HIS A 372 27.89 -19.52 9.07
C HIS A 372 28.57 -20.89 8.97
N ASN A 373 27.80 -21.97 9.16
CA ASN A 373 28.30 -23.34 9.05
C ASN A 373 28.39 -23.83 7.60
N GLU A 374 27.89 -23.07 6.63
CA GLU A 374 27.93 -23.47 5.22
C GLU A 374 29.34 -23.31 4.66
N THR A 375 29.99 -24.44 4.38
CA THR A 375 31.37 -24.47 3.86
C THR A 375 31.45 -24.18 2.37
N LYS A 376 30.32 -24.15 1.67
CA LYS A 376 30.26 -23.88 0.22
C LYS A 376 30.31 -22.38 -0.01
N CYS A 377 31.40 -21.92 -0.62
CA CYS A 377 31.48 -20.55 -1.12
C CYS A 377 30.41 -20.37 -2.20
N ASN A 378 29.40 -19.57 -1.89
CA ASN A 378 28.36 -19.17 -2.82
C ASN A 378 28.41 -17.66 -3.00
N ASP A 379 28.23 -17.19 -4.23
CA ASP A 379 28.28 -15.77 -4.57
C ASP A 379 27.24 -14.92 -3.81
N TYR A 380 26.23 -15.55 -3.22
CA TYR A 380 25.15 -14.91 -2.47
C TYR A 380 25.41 -14.79 -0.96
N PHE A 381 26.52 -15.31 -0.43
CA PHE A 381 26.76 -15.36 1.02
C PHE A 381 26.65 -13.97 1.69
N ALA A 382 27.29 -12.95 1.12
CA ALA A 382 27.26 -11.59 1.66
C ALA A 382 25.84 -11.00 1.63
N ASP A 383 25.11 -11.21 0.54
CA ASP A 383 23.71 -10.80 0.37
C ASP A 383 22.80 -11.48 1.40
N ASP A 384 22.96 -12.79 1.60
CA ASP A 384 22.16 -13.59 2.53
C ASP A 384 22.47 -13.23 3.99
N HIS A 385 23.74 -13.00 4.31
CA HIS A 385 24.16 -12.52 5.63
C HIS A 385 23.58 -11.15 5.96
N CYS A 386 23.62 -10.22 5.00
CA CYS A 386 23.04 -8.89 5.17
C CYS A 386 21.51 -8.94 5.35
N LEU A 387 20.82 -9.81 4.61
CA LEU A 387 19.38 -10.02 4.78
C LEU A 387 19.07 -10.56 6.18
N VAL A 388 19.81 -11.56 6.66
CA VAL A 388 19.67 -12.10 8.02
C VAL A 388 19.85 -11.00 9.06
N GLN A 389 20.90 -10.18 8.96
CA GLN A 389 21.13 -9.09 9.91
C GLN A 389 20.02 -8.03 9.86
N LEU A 390 19.52 -7.66 8.69
CA LEU A 390 18.39 -6.75 8.57
C LEU A 390 17.14 -7.30 9.28
N LEU A 391 16.76 -8.55 9.01
CA LEU A 391 15.59 -9.20 9.63
C LEU A 391 15.78 -9.35 11.14
N LYS A 392 16.97 -9.72 11.60
CA LYS A 392 17.33 -9.83 13.03
C LYS A 392 17.21 -8.48 13.72
N GLY A 393 17.77 -7.43 13.13
CA GLY A 393 17.69 -6.07 13.64
C GLY A 393 16.26 -5.56 13.77
N LEU A 394 15.36 -5.93 12.84
CA LEU A 394 13.93 -5.61 12.93
C LEU A 394 13.26 -6.28 14.13
N CYS A 395 13.47 -7.59 14.34
CA CYS A 395 12.96 -8.29 15.53
C CYS A 395 13.46 -7.62 16.82
N LEU A 396 14.77 -7.40 16.92
CA LEU A 396 15.41 -6.78 18.08
C LEU A 396 14.87 -5.36 18.34
N LYS A 397 14.66 -4.56 17.29
CA LYS A 397 14.04 -3.22 17.38
C LYS A 397 12.65 -3.30 17.98
N HIS A 398 11.80 -4.21 17.49
CA HIS A 398 10.42 -4.37 18.00
C HIS A 398 10.36 -4.98 19.41
N LEU A 399 11.37 -5.76 19.81
CA LEU A 399 11.54 -6.28 21.17
C LEU A 399 12.15 -5.26 22.14
N GLY A 400 12.47 -4.04 21.69
CA GLY A 400 13.10 -3.00 22.51
C GLY A 400 14.60 -3.19 22.76
N ARG A 401 15.25 -4.18 22.12
CA ARG A 401 16.69 -4.44 22.23
C ARG A 401 17.49 -3.54 21.26
N LEU A 402 17.36 -2.22 21.46
CA LEU A 402 17.76 -1.21 20.47
C LEU A 402 19.25 -1.22 20.12
N LEU A 403 20.14 -1.43 21.10
CA LEU A 403 21.59 -1.48 20.85
C LEU A 403 21.97 -2.67 19.97
N GLN A 404 21.36 -3.84 20.21
CA GLN A 404 21.62 -5.03 19.40
C GLN A 404 21.08 -4.84 17.97
N ALA A 405 19.91 -4.20 17.83
CA ALA A 405 19.37 -3.86 16.52
C ALA A 405 20.29 -2.90 15.74
N GLU A 406 20.83 -1.87 16.39
CA GLU A 406 21.80 -0.94 15.77
C GLU A 406 23.08 -1.67 15.32
N LEU A 407 23.58 -2.64 16.08
CA LEU A 407 24.73 -3.46 15.68
C LEU A 407 24.43 -4.26 14.40
N CYS A 408 23.28 -4.94 14.33
CA CYS A 408 22.86 -5.66 13.14
C CYS A 408 22.77 -4.74 11.92
N PHE A 409 22.15 -3.57 12.06
CA PHE A 409 22.02 -2.61 10.95
C PHE A 409 23.37 -2.07 10.48
N ASN A 410 24.27 -1.74 11.40
CA ASN A 410 25.62 -1.29 11.07
C ASN A 410 26.42 -2.36 10.32
N GLN A 411 26.24 -3.64 10.66
CA GLN A 411 26.89 -4.74 9.95
C GLN A 411 26.48 -4.83 8.48
N VAL A 412 25.20 -4.59 8.16
CA VAL A 412 24.72 -4.53 6.77
C VAL A 412 25.36 -3.37 6.03
N ILE A 413 25.37 -2.17 6.63
CA ILE A 413 25.92 -0.96 6.03
C ILE A 413 27.43 -1.12 5.76
N GLN A 414 28.18 -1.68 6.70
CA GLN A 414 29.61 -1.94 6.54
C GLN A 414 29.92 -2.98 5.45
N SER A 415 28.97 -3.86 5.15
CA SER A 415 29.10 -4.91 4.15
C SER A 415 28.69 -4.45 2.74
N GLU A 416 28.35 -3.18 2.54
CA GLU A 416 27.88 -2.62 1.25
C GLU A 416 28.75 -3.04 0.06
N LYS A 417 30.07 -2.93 0.18
CA LYS A 417 31.03 -3.26 -0.89
C LYS A 417 31.11 -4.75 -1.23
N GLN A 418 30.57 -5.61 -0.37
CA GLN A 418 30.58 -7.06 -0.54
C GLN A 418 29.30 -7.58 -1.22
N LEU A 419 28.23 -6.77 -1.25
CA LEU A 419 26.98 -7.13 -1.90
C LEU A 419 27.15 -7.22 -3.41
N LYS A 420 26.59 -8.27 -4.01
CA LYS A 420 26.66 -8.50 -5.47
C LYS A 420 25.31 -8.34 -6.16
N PHE A 421 24.19 -8.58 -5.47
CA PHE A 421 22.88 -8.69 -6.11
C PHE A 421 21.83 -7.81 -5.43
N ASP A 422 21.64 -8.00 -4.13
CA ASP A 422 20.57 -7.43 -3.31
C ASP A 422 20.98 -6.06 -2.72
N HIS A 423 21.43 -5.16 -3.60
CA HIS A 423 21.85 -3.79 -3.25
C HIS A 423 20.76 -2.95 -2.57
N TYR A 424 19.49 -3.38 -2.59
CA TYR A 424 18.42 -2.71 -1.85
C TYR A 424 18.58 -2.84 -0.32
N LEU A 425 19.33 -3.84 0.17
CA LEU A 425 19.50 -4.09 1.60
C LEU A 425 20.08 -2.88 2.34
N VAL A 426 21.05 -2.19 1.75
CA VAL A 426 21.72 -1.03 2.38
C VAL A 426 20.78 0.17 2.54
N PRO A 427 20.14 0.72 1.49
CA PRO A 427 19.23 1.86 1.66
C PRO A 427 18.01 1.52 2.52
N PHE A 428 17.49 0.29 2.48
CA PHE A 428 16.43 -0.15 3.39
C PHE A 428 16.92 -0.22 4.84
N THR A 429 18.14 -0.71 5.09
CA THR A 429 18.73 -0.76 6.43
C THR A 429 19.03 0.63 6.98
N LEU A 430 19.54 1.55 6.17
CA LEU A 430 19.71 2.96 6.55
C LEU A 430 18.37 3.58 6.96
N TYR A 431 17.31 3.33 6.20
CA TYR A 431 15.98 3.79 6.58
C TYR A 431 15.53 3.24 7.94
N GLU A 432 15.70 1.93 8.19
CA GLU A 432 15.33 1.33 9.48
C GLU A 432 16.20 1.82 10.65
N LEU A 433 17.50 2.05 10.42
CA LEU A 433 18.40 2.67 11.38
C LEU A 433 17.99 4.10 11.71
N GLY A 434 17.57 4.87 10.70
CA GLY A 434 17.03 6.21 10.91
C GLY A 434 15.77 6.21 11.77
N LEU A 435 14.84 5.28 11.53
CA LEU A 435 13.67 5.09 12.40
C LEU A 435 14.07 4.66 13.83
N LEU A 436 15.11 3.83 13.98
CA LEU A 436 15.63 3.45 15.29
C LEU A 436 16.22 4.65 16.04
N CYS A 437 16.98 5.51 15.38
CA CYS A 437 17.49 6.75 15.98
C CYS A 437 16.34 7.70 16.39
N GLN A 438 15.28 7.78 15.57
CA GLN A 438 14.08 8.53 15.93
C GLN A 438 13.43 7.99 17.21
N LEU A 439 13.31 6.66 17.35
CA LEU A 439 12.78 6.02 18.57
C LEU A 439 13.65 6.28 19.81
N GLN A 440 14.96 6.47 19.63
CA GLN A 440 15.90 6.85 20.69
C GLN A 440 15.88 8.36 21.01
N GLY A 441 15.13 9.17 20.26
CA GLY A 441 15.05 10.63 20.42
C GLY A 441 16.10 11.44 19.66
N ASP A 442 16.96 10.81 18.86
CA ASP A 442 17.98 11.49 18.05
C ASP A 442 17.44 11.85 16.66
N THR A 443 16.59 12.89 16.62
CA THR A 443 15.92 13.38 15.41
C THR A 443 16.91 13.88 14.34
N GLU A 444 18.03 14.50 14.75
CA GLU A 444 19.01 15.03 13.81
C GLU A 444 19.80 13.91 13.11
N LYS A 445 20.26 12.90 13.86
CA LYS A 445 20.88 11.69 13.28
C LYS A 445 19.88 10.95 12.40
N ALA A 446 18.63 10.80 12.83
CA ALA A 446 17.58 10.17 12.02
C ALA A 446 17.38 10.87 10.67
N LEU A 447 17.26 12.20 10.65
CA LEU A 447 17.11 13.00 9.43
C LEU A 447 18.29 12.80 8.46
N ARG A 448 19.53 12.86 8.97
CA ARG A 448 20.75 12.70 8.16
C ARG A 448 20.82 11.31 7.52
N ILE A 449 20.55 10.25 8.30
CA ILE A 449 20.60 8.87 7.81
C ILE A 449 19.50 8.63 6.76
N ILE A 450 18.27 9.09 7.01
CA ILE A 450 17.14 8.90 6.09
C ILE A 450 17.34 9.66 4.77
N GLU A 451 17.87 10.89 4.80
CA GLU A 451 18.20 11.61 3.55
C GLU A 451 19.35 10.92 2.82
N THR A 452 20.33 10.34 3.52
CA THR A 452 21.41 9.55 2.90
C THR A 452 20.87 8.35 2.12
N ALA A 453 19.92 7.60 2.70
CA ALA A 453 19.26 6.47 2.03
C ALA A 453 18.56 6.88 0.71
N LYS A 454 18.08 8.12 0.64
CA LYS A 454 17.37 8.69 -0.52
C LYS A 454 18.27 9.25 -1.61
N THR A 455 19.40 9.87 -1.23
CA THR A 455 20.25 10.61 -2.18
C THR A 455 21.37 9.76 -2.78
N ASN A 456 21.90 8.81 -2.00
CA ASN A 456 23.14 8.12 -2.35
C ASN A 456 22.91 6.80 -3.11
N TYR A 457 21.67 6.30 -3.16
CA TYR A 457 21.34 5.01 -3.77
C TYR A 457 20.31 5.17 -4.89
N LYS A 458 20.47 4.41 -5.98
CA LYS A 458 19.56 4.39 -7.15
C LYS A 458 19.53 3.00 -7.80
N ASP A 459 18.52 2.75 -8.63
CA ASP A 459 18.38 1.57 -9.50
C ASP A 459 18.28 0.22 -8.78
N TYR A 460 17.98 0.23 -7.48
CA TYR A 460 17.81 -0.97 -6.66
C TYR A 460 16.36 -1.48 -6.68
N SER A 461 16.16 -2.71 -6.19
CA SER A 461 14.83 -3.31 -6.04
C SER A 461 13.96 -2.52 -5.07
N MET A 462 12.70 -2.30 -5.42
CA MET A 462 11.72 -1.62 -4.56
C MET A 462 12.07 -0.16 -4.21
N GLU A 463 12.95 0.50 -4.97
CA GLU A 463 13.34 1.92 -4.79
C GLU A 463 12.15 2.86 -4.66
N SER A 464 11.17 2.78 -5.57
CA SER A 464 9.99 3.65 -5.51
C SER A 464 9.26 3.51 -4.18
N ARG A 465 9.10 2.28 -3.67
CA ARG A 465 8.43 2.02 -2.39
C ARG A 465 9.22 2.61 -1.23
N LEU A 466 10.54 2.44 -1.20
CA LEU A 466 11.37 3.05 -0.16
C LEU A 466 11.27 4.57 -0.19
N HIS A 467 11.24 5.19 -1.36
CA HIS A 467 11.06 6.65 -1.49
C HIS A 467 9.73 7.16 -0.93
N PHE A 468 8.63 6.42 -1.10
CA PHE A 468 7.36 6.73 -0.45
C PHE A 468 7.50 6.71 1.09
N ARG A 469 8.10 5.64 1.63
CA ARG A 469 8.30 5.49 3.08
C ARG A 469 9.24 6.55 3.66
N ILE A 470 10.33 6.86 2.96
CA ILE A 470 11.25 7.95 3.31
C ILE A 470 10.51 9.28 3.31
N HIS A 471 9.70 9.57 2.29
CA HIS A 471 8.94 10.81 2.23
C HIS A 471 8.02 10.95 3.45
N ALA A 472 7.28 9.90 3.78
CA ALA A 472 6.41 9.88 4.96
C ALA A 472 7.19 10.09 6.27
N ALA A 473 8.31 9.41 6.46
CA ALA A 473 9.15 9.56 7.65
C ALA A 473 9.73 10.97 7.79
N LEU A 474 10.25 11.54 6.70
CA LEU A 474 10.78 12.91 6.70
C LEU A 474 9.69 13.96 6.97
N SER A 475 8.48 13.77 6.44
CA SER A 475 7.34 14.64 6.75
C SER A 475 6.98 14.58 8.24
N SER A 476 7.03 13.41 8.85
CA SER A 476 6.80 13.25 10.29
C SER A 476 7.90 13.90 11.14
N LEU A 477 9.17 13.71 10.78
CA LEU A 477 10.34 14.22 11.52
C LEU A 477 10.48 15.75 11.47
N LYS A 478 10.10 16.37 10.35
CA LYS A 478 10.22 17.83 10.16
C LYS A 478 9.11 18.62 10.84
N GLY A 479 8.13 17.96 11.46
CA GLY A 479 7.08 18.61 12.26
C GLY A 479 6.18 19.60 11.50
N SER A 480 6.14 19.56 10.17
CA SER A 480 5.44 20.57 9.37
C SER A 480 4.31 19.98 8.51
N PRO A 481 3.12 20.61 8.50
CA PRO A 481 2.29 20.65 7.29
C PRO A 481 3.19 21.16 6.18
N ALA A 482 3.22 20.49 5.02
CA ALA A 482 3.86 21.07 3.85
C ALA A 482 3.02 22.27 3.39
N SER A 483 3.17 23.41 4.07
CA SER A 483 2.88 24.71 3.49
C SER A 483 3.99 24.99 2.49
N THR A 484 3.60 25.21 1.24
CA THR A 484 4.41 26.00 0.31
C THR A 484 3.50 27.09 -0.28
N PRO A 485 4.09 28.24 -0.66
CA PRO A 485 3.40 29.53 -0.80
C PRO A 485 2.33 29.59 -1.88
#